data_AF-A0A650CW57-F1
#
_entry.id   AF-A0A650CW57-F1
#
_cell.length_a   1.000
_cell.length_b   1.000
_cell.length_c   1.000
_cell.angle_alpha   90.00
_cell.angle_beta   90.00
_cell.angle_gamma   90.00
#
_symmetry.space_group_name_H-M   'P 1'
#
loop_
_entity.id
_entity.type
_entity.pdbx_description
1 polymer ?
#
loop_
_entity_poly.entity_id
_entity_poly.type
_entity_poly.pdbx_seq_one_letter_code
_entity_poly.pdbx_strand_id
1 'polypeptide(L)'
;MSSTTQSIDYKRKGVEDICKIKKDLAYADNDEGKLSKTLIRKIFDMINDSQNLPSIIPDLAYLAARNKGLSYDTELGRFITNLLDLIRQQPRDNVVKYVEGAVMAVYIIEEAQNNDLNPYKFLGC
;
A
#
# COMPACT_ATOMS: atom_id res chain seq x y z
N MET A 1 -23.44 -27.23 -9.26
CA MET A 1 -22.89 -26.48 -8.10
C MET A 1 -22.05 -25.35 -8.66
N SER A 2 -22.59 -24.13 -8.70
CA SER A 2 -21.77 -22.96 -9.05
C SER A 2 -20.86 -22.65 -7.88
N SER A 3 -19.55 -22.81 -8.05
CA SER A 3 -18.59 -22.16 -7.17
C SER A 3 -18.76 -20.66 -7.38
N THR A 4 -19.40 -19.97 -6.44
CA THR A 4 -19.32 -18.52 -6.35
C THR A 4 -17.87 -18.18 -6.06
N THR A 5 -17.08 -17.93 -7.12
CA THR A 5 -15.79 -17.28 -7.00
C THR A 5 -16.07 -15.93 -6.35
N GLN A 6 -15.80 -15.80 -5.06
CA GLN A 6 -15.85 -14.52 -4.37
C GLN A 6 -14.87 -13.60 -5.11
N SER A 7 -15.41 -12.63 -5.84
CA SER A 7 -14.62 -11.56 -6.44
C SER A 7 -13.93 -10.82 -5.30
N ILE A 8 -12.60 -10.84 -5.26
CA ILE A 8 -11.83 -10.12 -4.26
C ILE A 8 -12.09 -8.62 -4.46
N ASP A 9 -12.51 -7.93 -3.39
CA ASP A 9 -12.52 -6.47 -3.36
C ASP A 9 -11.09 -5.97 -3.13
N TYR A 10 -10.40 -5.64 -4.23
CA TYR A 10 -9.00 -5.18 -4.17
C TYR A 10 -8.85 -3.86 -3.42
N LYS A 11 -9.86 -2.98 -3.44
CA LYS A 11 -9.81 -1.74 -2.67
C LYS A 11 -9.82 -2.03 -1.18
N ARG A 12 -10.72 -2.92 -0.75
CA ARG A 12 -10.74 -3.39 0.64
C ARG A 12 -9.43 -4.08 1.02
N LYS A 13 -8.89 -4.93 0.16
CA LYS A 13 -7.59 -5.59 0.37
C LYS A 13 -6.46 -4.58 0.59
N GLY A 14 -6.42 -3.51 -0.19
CA GLY A 14 -5.42 -2.44 -0.04
C GLY A 14 -5.50 -1.76 1.33
N VAL A 15 -6.71 -1.54 1.84
CA VAL A 15 -6.91 -1.00 3.21
C VAL A 15 -6.37 -1.97 4.25
N GLU A 16 -6.74 -3.24 4.17
CA GLU A 16 -6.37 -4.27 5.15
C GLU A 16 -4.87 -4.50 5.22
N ASP A 17 -4.20 -4.55 4.07
CA ASP A 17 -2.76 -4.70 3.99
C ASP A 17 -2.04 -3.51 4.64
N ILE A 18 -2.50 -2.27 4.42
CA ILE A 18 -1.94 -1.10 5.10
C ILE A 18 -2.17 -1.17 6.60
N CYS A 19 -3.38 -1.51 7.06
CA CYS A 19 -3.64 -1.68 8.49
C CYS A 19 -2.68 -2.68 9.12
N LYS A 20 -2.46 -3.83 8.45
CA LYS A 20 -1.53 -4.86 8.92
C LYS A 20 -0.10 -4.35 8.96
N ILE A 21 0.40 -3.74 7.89
CA ILE A 21 1.75 -3.18 7.82
C ILE A 21 1.99 -2.17 8.94
N LYS A 22 1.06 -1.23 9.12
CA LYS A 22 1.13 -0.16 10.13
C LYS A 22 1.08 -0.69 11.56
N LYS A 23 0.32 -1.75 11.82
CA LYS A 23 0.28 -2.40 13.15
C LYS A 23 1.54 -3.21 13.44
N ASP A 24 1.97 -4.02 12.48
CA ASP A 24 3.13 -4.90 12.65
C ASP A 24 4.43 -4.11 12.89
N LEU A 25 4.49 -2.86 12.40
CA LEU A 25 5.66 -1.99 12.48
C LEU A 25 5.47 -0.74 13.36
N ALA A 26 4.39 -0.67 14.14
CA ALA A 26 4.05 0.51 14.95
C ALA A 26 5.13 0.91 15.98
N TYR A 27 5.99 -0.04 16.39
CA TYR A 27 7.05 0.15 17.38
C TYR A 27 8.45 0.21 16.78
N ALA A 28 8.57 0.27 15.44
CA ALA A 28 9.85 0.54 14.82
C ALA A 28 10.17 2.03 15.01
N ASP A 29 11.07 2.36 15.94
CA ASP A 29 11.55 3.74 16.22
C ASP A 29 12.40 4.35 15.08
N ASN A 30 12.19 3.90 13.83
CA ASN A 30 12.93 4.33 12.66
C ASN A 30 11.97 4.92 11.62
N ASP A 31 12.13 6.20 11.31
CA ASP A 31 11.42 6.87 10.22
C ASP A 31 11.91 6.43 8.82
N GLU A 32 13.06 5.76 8.73
CA GLU A 32 13.56 5.18 7.48
C GLU A 32 12.62 4.07 6.97
N GLY A 33 12.29 4.13 5.68
CA GLY A 33 11.39 3.15 5.07
C GLY A 33 9.93 3.25 5.55
N LYS A 34 9.54 4.34 6.23
CA LYS A 34 8.14 4.61 6.58
C LYS A 34 7.30 4.89 5.34
N LEU A 35 6.09 4.36 5.28
CA LEU A 35 5.15 4.58 4.20
C LEU A 35 4.27 5.80 4.53
N SER A 36 4.68 6.97 4.05
CA SER A 36 3.99 8.23 4.32
C SER A 36 2.93 8.59 3.27
N LYS A 37 2.04 9.54 3.60
CA LYS A 37 1.10 10.21 2.65
C LYS A 37 1.80 10.64 1.35
N THR A 38 2.98 11.23 1.46
CA THR A 38 3.76 11.68 0.30
C THR A 38 4.25 10.52 -0.58
N LEU A 39 4.71 9.43 0.03
CA LEU A 39 5.23 8.28 -0.71
C LEU A 39 4.12 7.47 -1.36
N ILE A 40 3.02 7.20 -0.64
CA ILE A 40 1.89 6.45 -1.19
C ILE A 40 1.24 7.20 -2.35
N ARG A 41 1.18 8.54 -2.30
CA ARG A 41 0.69 9.35 -3.41
C ARG A 41 1.59 9.24 -4.64
N LYS A 42 2.92 9.33 -4.48
CA LYS A 42 3.86 9.14 -5.59
C LYS A 42 3.72 7.76 -6.24
N ILE A 43 3.52 6.71 -5.43
CA ILE A 43 3.27 5.35 -5.95
C ILE A 43 1.94 5.30 -6.71
N PHE A 44 0.88 5.91 -6.18
CA PHE A 44 -0.39 5.99 -6.86
C PHE A 44 -0.30 6.71 -8.20
N ASP A 45 0.38 7.86 -8.26
CA ASP A 45 0.58 8.61 -9.50
C ASP A 45 1.33 7.75 -10.54
N MET A 46 2.41 7.06 -10.15
CA MET A 46 3.14 6.13 -11.04
C MET A 46 2.25 5.02 -11.61
N ILE A 47 1.41 4.42 -10.77
CA ILE A 47 0.49 3.34 -11.15
C ILE A 47 -0.63 3.87 -12.07
N ASN A 48 -1.17 5.04 -11.74
CA ASN A 48 -2.27 5.63 -12.48
C ASN A 48 -1.84 6.15 -13.86
N ASP A 49 -0.64 6.72 -13.96
CA ASP A 49 -0.12 7.28 -15.22
C ASP A 49 0.41 6.19 -16.17
N SER A 50 0.71 5.00 -15.65
CA SER A 50 1.21 3.88 -16.47
C SER A 50 0.08 3.04 -17.07
N GLN A 51 0.16 2.81 -18.38
CA GLN A 51 -0.67 1.81 -19.08
C GLN A 51 -0.08 0.40 -18.98
N ASN A 52 1.22 0.28 -18.73
CA ASN A 52 1.95 -0.99 -18.63
C ASN A 52 2.62 -1.09 -17.25
N LEU A 53 1.90 -1.61 -16.25
CA LEU A 53 2.40 -1.66 -14.88
C LEU A 53 3.73 -2.42 -14.70
N PRO A 54 4.00 -3.52 -15.42
CA PRO A 54 5.33 -4.15 -15.40
C PRO A 54 6.50 -3.20 -15.71
N SER A 55 6.30 -2.18 -16.56
CA SER A 55 7.41 -1.29 -16.96
C SER A 55 7.85 -0.32 -15.86
N ILE A 56 7.01 -0.05 -14.86
CA ILE A 56 7.33 0.87 -13.75
C ILE A 56 7.92 0.16 -12.52
N ILE A 57 8.08 -1.17 -12.58
CA ILE A 57 8.68 -1.95 -11.48
C ILE A 57 10.07 -1.42 -11.07
N PRO A 58 11.00 -1.09 -12.00
CA PRO A 58 12.28 -0.50 -11.63
C PRO A 58 12.14 0.83 -10.90
N ASP A 59 11.20 1.69 -11.31
CA ASP A 59 10.96 2.99 -10.68
C ASP A 59 10.39 2.85 -9.26
N LEU A 60 9.50 1.88 -9.04
CA LEU A 60 8.98 1.54 -7.71
C LEU A 60 10.08 1.00 -6.80
N ALA A 61 10.94 0.12 -7.31
CA ALA A 61 12.09 -0.41 -6.56
C ALA A 61 13.09 0.70 -6.22
N TYR A 62 13.37 1.60 -7.17
CA TYR A 62 14.22 2.77 -6.93
C TYR A 62 13.62 3.72 -5.89
N LEU A 63 12.31 3.97 -5.95
CA LEU A 63 11.59 4.76 -4.95
C LEU A 63 11.74 4.15 -3.55
N ALA A 64 11.62 2.82 -3.42
CA ALA A 64 11.83 2.13 -2.15
C ALA A 64 13.28 2.29 -1.66
N ALA A 65 14.26 1.98 -2.52
CA ALA A 65 15.68 2.03 -2.18
C ALA A 65 16.13 3.43 -1.75
N ARG A 66 15.77 4.48 -2.49
CA ARG A 66 16.18 5.86 -2.17
C ARG A 66 15.57 6.40 -0.87
N ASN A 67 14.48 5.79 -0.40
CA ASN A 67 13.83 6.12 0.87
C ASN A 67 14.17 5.10 1.97
N LYS A 68 15.24 4.30 1.79
CA LYS A 68 15.72 3.28 2.74
C LYS A 68 14.64 2.24 3.10
N GLY A 69 13.69 2.02 2.20
CA GLY A 69 12.58 1.09 2.36
C GLY A 69 12.70 -0.17 1.52
N LEU A 70 13.88 -0.54 1.01
CA LEU A 70 14.05 -1.81 0.28
C LEU A 70 14.35 -2.97 1.25
N SER A 71 13.56 -3.08 2.33
CA SER A 71 13.60 -4.17 3.30
C SER A 71 12.18 -4.53 3.72
N TYR A 72 11.90 -5.82 3.88
CA TYR A 72 10.59 -6.31 4.31
C TYR A 72 10.25 -5.91 5.75
N ASP A 73 11.26 -5.50 6.53
CA ASP A 73 11.11 -4.98 7.90
C ASP A 73 10.72 -3.49 7.93
N THR A 74 10.50 -2.87 6.77
CA THR A 74 10.03 -1.48 6.65
C THR A 74 8.62 -1.44 6.07
N GLU A 75 7.85 -0.41 6.41
CA GLU A 75 6.49 -0.26 5.91
C GLU A 75 6.47 -0.14 4.38
N LEU A 76 7.36 0.70 3.83
CA LEU A 76 7.50 0.93 2.40
C LEU A 76 7.94 -0.35 1.68
N GLY A 77 8.90 -1.08 2.22
CA GLY A 77 9.39 -2.30 1.57
C GLY A 77 8.36 -3.39 1.54
N ARG A 78 7.66 -3.59 2.66
CA ARG A 78 6.57 -4.56 2.72
C ARG A 78 5.44 -4.21 1.76
N PHE A 79 5.06 -2.93 1.68
CA PHE A 79 4.06 -2.47 0.72
C PHE A 79 4.51 -2.64 -0.73
N ILE A 80 5.76 -2.27 -1.05
CA ILE A 80 6.32 -2.39 -2.40
C ILE A 80 6.41 -3.86 -2.81
N THR A 81 6.88 -4.76 -1.95
CA THR A 81 6.91 -6.21 -2.23
C THR A 81 5.51 -6.72 -2.57
N ASN A 82 4.50 -6.41 -1.73
CA ASN A 82 3.11 -6.81 -2.00
C ASN A 82 2.58 -6.24 -3.32
N LEU A 83 2.90 -4.97 -3.61
CA LEU A 83 2.47 -4.31 -4.84
C LEU A 83 3.12 -4.92 -6.09
N LEU A 84 4.40 -5.25 -6.03
CA LEU A 84 5.13 -5.89 -7.14
C LEU A 84 4.55 -7.27 -7.46
N ASP A 85 4.19 -8.05 -6.44
CA ASP A 85 3.54 -9.34 -6.64
C ASP A 85 2.14 -9.18 -7.23
N LEU A 86 1.39 -8.17 -6.78
CA LEU A 86 0.08 -7.87 -7.32
C LEU A 86 0.16 -7.47 -8.81
N ILE A 87 1.12 -6.61 -9.19
CA ILE A 87 1.36 -6.19 -10.58
C ILE A 87 1.61 -7.38 -11.51
N ARG A 88 2.29 -8.42 -11.02
CA ARG A 88 2.60 -9.62 -11.82
C ARG A 88 1.41 -10.55 -12.00
N GLN A 89 0.43 -10.49 -11.11
CA GLN A 89 -0.64 -11.50 -11.00
C GLN A 89 -2.02 -10.96 -11.39
N GLN A 90 -2.20 -9.64 -11.40
CA GLN A 90 -3.52 -9.02 -11.51
C GLN A 90 -3.60 -8.04 -12.67
N PRO A 91 -4.80 -7.89 -13.28
CA PRO A 91 -5.03 -6.84 -14.27
C PRO A 91 -4.86 -5.46 -13.64
N ARG A 92 -4.52 -4.48 -14.47
CA ARG A 92 -4.26 -3.09 -14.06
C ARG A 92 -5.36 -2.54 -13.15
N ASP A 93 -6.63 -2.75 -13.50
CA ASP A 93 -7.76 -2.21 -12.73
C ASP A 93 -7.80 -2.70 -11.28
N ASN A 94 -7.46 -3.97 -11.05
CA ASN A 94 -7.36 -4.54 -9.70
C ASN A 94 -6.19 -3.91 -8.92
N VAL A 95 -5.06 -3.68 -9.59
CA VAL A 95 -3.91 -3.01 -8.96
C VAL A 95 -4.23 -1.56 -8.62
N VAL A 96 -4.87 -0.82 -9.53
CA VAL A 96 -5.30 0.56 -9.29
C VAL A 96 -6.25 0.62 -8.09
N LYS A 97 -7.27 -0.27 -8.04
CA LYS A 97 -8.20 -0.35 -6.91
C LYS A 97 -7.50 -0.66 -5.60
N TYR A 98 -6.53 -1.56 -5.61
CA TYR A 98 -5.70 -1.86 -4.44
C TYR A 98 -4.93 -0.63 -3.95
N VAL A 99 -4.27 0.11 -4.84
CA VAL A 99 -3.51 1.30 -4.45
C VAL A 99 -4.45 2.44 -4.00
N GLU A 100 -5.64 2.60 -4.59
CA GLU A 100 -6.67 3.53 -4.08
C GLU A 100 -7.02 3.24 -2.62
N GLY A 101 -7.23 1.97 -2.28
CA GLY A 101 -7.50 1.53 -0.90
C GLY A 101 -6.34 1.81 0.03
N ALA A 102 -5.12 1.53 -0.42
CA ALA A 102 -3.90 1.78 0.35
C ALA A 102 -3.69 3.28 0.64
N VAL A 103 -3.87 4.15 -0.37
CA VAL A 103 -3.81 5.62 -0.22
C VAL A 103 -4.81 6.08 0.84
N MET A 104 -6.07 5.66 0.73
CA MET A 104 -7.12 6.02 1.67
C MET A 104 -6.76 5.62 3.11
N ALA A 105 -6.26 4.41 3.30
CA ALA A 105 -5.85 3.92 4.61
C ALA A 105 -4.69 4.72 5.21
N VAL A 106 -3.63 5.00 4.44
CA VAL A 106 -2.50 5.81 4.92
C VAL A 106 -2.95 7.20 5.34
N TYR A 107 -3.82 7.85 4.54
CA TYR A 107 -4.33 9.17 4.85
C TYR A 107 -5.16 9.19 6.14
N ILE A 108 -6.09 8.24 6.31
CA ILE A 108 -6.91 8.13 7.52
C ILE A 108 -6.05 7.83 8.74
N ILE A 109 -5.04 6.95 8.61
CA ILE A 109 -4.14 6.60 9.71
C ILE A 109 -3.37 7.82 10.20
N GLU A 110 -2.66 8.50 9.30
CA GLU A 110 -1.86 9.67 9.68
C GLU A 110 -2.74 10.79 10.23
N GLU A 111 -3.90 11.05 9.63
CA GLU A 111 -4.78 12.13 10.07
C GLU A 111 -5.40 11.86 11.44
N ALA A 112 -5.91 10.64 11.69
CA ALA A 112 -6.48 10.29 12.98
C ALA A 112 -5.42 10.27 14.09
N GLN A 113 -4.20 9.78 13.81
CA GLN A 113 -3.09 9.81 14.78
C GLN A 113 -2.70 11.24 15.17
N ASN A 114 -2.67 12.18 14.21
CA ASN A 114 -2.42 13.60 14.49
C ASN A 114 -3.51 14.26 15.36
N ASN A 115 -4.67 13.62 15.49
CA ASN A 115 -5.82 14.11 16.26
C ASN A 115 -6.15 13.22 17.48
N ASP A 116 -5.21 12.36 17.92
CA ASP A 116 -5.39 11.42 19.04
C ASP A 116 -6.61 10.48 18.92
N LEU A 117 -6.99 10.14 17.69
CA LEU A 117 -8.08 9.21 17.37
C LEU A 117 -7.54 7.81 17.03
N ASN A 118 -8.34 6.77 17.25
CA ASN A 118 -8.02 5.42 16.77
C ASN A 118 -8.34 5.29 15.26
N PRO A 119 -7.34 5.26 14.36
CA PRO A 119 -7.59 5.20 12.92
C PRO A 119 -8.27 3.92 12.46
N TYR A 120 -7.96 2.80 13.12
CA TYR A 120 -8.35 1.48 12.68
C TYR A 120 -9.87 1.30 12.76
N LYS A 121 -10.52 1.94 13.76
CA LYS A 121 -11.99 2.01 13.88
C LYS A 121 -12.67 2.56 12.63
N PHE A 122 -12.10 3.57 11.97
CA PHE A 122 -12.67 4.14 10.73
C PHE A 122 -12.45 3.26 9.51
N LEU A 123 -11.38 2.46 9.54
CA LEU A 123 -10.99 1.57 8.46
C LEU A 123 -11.61 0.19 8.59
N GLY A 124 -12.32 -0.12 9.68
CA GLY A 124 -12.88 -1.45 9.92
C GLY A 124 -11.78 -2.53 9.99
N CYS A 125 -10.62 -2.13 10.48
CA CYS A 125 -9.51 -2.98 10.87
C CYS A 125 -9.11 -2.53 12.29
#